data_AF-A0A821RLY2-F1
#
_entry.id   AF-A0A821RLY2-F1
#
_cell.length_a   1.000
_cell.length_b   1.000
_cell.length_c   1.000
_cell.angle_alpha   90.00
_cell.angle_beta   90.00
_cell.angle_gamma   90.00
#
_symmetry.space_group_name_H-M   'P 1'
#
loop_
_entity.id
_entity.type
_entity.pdbx_description
1 polymer ?
#
loop_
_entity_poly.entity_id
_entity_poly.type
_entity_poly.pdbx_seq_one_letter_code
_entity_poly.pdbx_strand_id
1 'polypeptide(L)'
;MLPDCLGQDLRRRLIYDGVLLDRIRGYELDPFFIEQGYELFRDGDLMKANKIFTVGDIFDDQFLKTIEPADYLYASSFLHLFDAETQKDVCRLLSRLVKRAIAGRQVGALVPIEKSISSRILRGKMMRHSPESFAQMWNEATGG
;
A
#
# COMPACT_ATOMS: atom_id res chain seq x y z
N MET A 1 -1.20 0.18 -6.39
CA MET A 1 -0.92 1.01 -5.20
C MET A 1 -1.72 0.48 -4.03
N LEU A 2 -1.14 0.44 -2.82
CA LEU A 2 -1.79 -0.01 -1.59
C LEU A 2 -1.64 1.02 -0.47
N PRO A 3 -2.62 1.07 0.44
CA PRO A 3 -3.59 2.15 0.62
C PRO A 3 -2.95 3.54 0.67
N ASP A 4 -3.44 4.41 -0.19
CA ASP A 4 -3.22 5.85 -0.10
C ASP A 4 -4.61 6.45 0.03
N CYS A 5 -4.94 6.88 1.25
CA CYS A 5 -6.29 7.18 1.72
C CYS A 5 -7.10 8.11 0.80
N LEU A 6 -6.47 8.85 -0.11
CA LEU A 6 -7.17 9.72 -1.07
C LEU A 6 -6.61 9.58 -2.51
N GLY A 7 -5.72 8.63 -2.76
CA GLY A 7 -5.04 8.45 -4.06
C GLY A 7 -4.20 9.65 -4.50
N GLN A 8 -3.77 10.51 -3.59
CA GLN A 8 -2.99 11.72 -3.83
C GLN A 8 -1.59 11.42 -4.40
N ASP A 9 -0.91 10.39 -3.88
CA ASP A 9 0.40 9.95 -4.36
C ASP A 9 0.24 9.33 -5.76
N LEU A 10 -0.86 8.62 -6.05
CA LEU A 10 -1.16 8.08 -7.40
C LEU A 10 -1.36 9.20 -8.42
N ARG A 11 -2.22 10.16 -8.09
CA ARG A 11 -2.57 11.30 -8.96
C ARG A 11 -1.35 12.17 -9.23
N ARG A 12 -0.56 12.47 -8.20
CA ARG A 12 0.59 13.36 -8.32
C ARG A 12 1.81 12.69 -8.96
N ARG A 13 2.12 11.43 -8.63
CA ARG A 13 3.38 10.78 -9.03
C ARG A 13 3.27 9.92 -10.28
N LEU A 14 2.06 9.58 -10.71
CA LEU A 14 1.88 8.69 -11.88
C LEU A 14 1.10 9.41 -12.98
N ILE A 15 -0.03 10.03 -12.64
CA ILE A 15 -0.88 10.67 -13.66
C ILE A 15 -0.26 11.98 -14.14
N TYR A 16 0.21 12.82 -13.23
CA TYR A 16 0.84 14.09 -13.61
C TYR A 16 2.18 13.89 -14.33
N ASP A 17 2.92 12.84 -13.97
CA ASP A 17 4.21 12.48 -14.59
C ASP A 17 4.04 11.75 -15.94
N GLY A 18 2.79 11.64 -16.45
CA GLY A 18 2.50 11.17 -17.80
C GLY A 18 2.37 9.66 -17.96
N VAL A 19 2.22 8.90 -16.88
CA VAL A 19 1.94 7.46 -16.96
C VAL A 19 0.52 7.24 -17.50
N LEU A 20 0.40 6.36 -18.49
CA LEU A 20 -0.89 6.03 -19.09
C LEU A 20 -1.84 5.40 -18.06
N LEU A 21 -3.09 5.89 -18.04
CA LEU A 21 -4.12 5.49 -17.07
C LEU A 21 -4.45 3.99 -17.13
N ASP A 22 -4.38 3.38 -18.31
CA ASP A 22 -4.62 1.95 -18.52
C ASP A 22 -3.63 1.05 -17.76
N ARG A 23 -2.44 1.58 -17.41
CA ARG A 23 -1.37 0.87 -16.68
C ARG A 23 -1.38 1.12 -15.18
N ILE A 24 -2.33 1.91 -14.67
CA ILE A 24 -2.39 2.28 -13.26
C ILE A 24 -3.56 1.60 -12.57
N ARG A 25 -3.29 0.91 -11.46
CA ARG A 25 -4.31 0.36 -10.56
C ARG A 25 -4.03 0.78 -9.12
N GLY A 26 -5.04 1.32 -8.46
CA GLY A 26 -5.07 1.66 -7.04
C GLY A 26 -6.08 0.78 -6.32
N TYR A 27 -5.67 0.23 -5.17
CA TYR A 27 -6.55 -0.55 -4.32
C TYR A 27 -6.61 0.09 -2.93
N GLU A 28 -7.81 0.17 -2.39
CA GLU A 28 -8.10 0.74 -1.09
C GLU A 28 -9.14 -0.13 -0.39
N LEU A 29 -8.98 -0.32 0.92
CA LEU A 29 -9.86 -1.18 1.70
C LEU A 29 -11.22 -0.50 1.93
N ASP A 30 -11.22 0.80 2.21
CA ASP A 30 -12.44 1.54 2.53
C ASP A 30 -12.93 2.35 1.30
N PRO A 31 -14.12 2.04 0.76
CA PRO A 31 -14.70 2.81 -0.36
C PRO A 31 -14.90 4.30 -0.04
N PHE A 32 -15.06 4.67 1.24
CA PHE A 32 -15.17 6.06 1.66
C PHE A 32 -13.98 6.90 1.19
N PHE A 33 -12.76 6.35 1.34
CA PHE A 33 -11.52 7.02 0.95
C PHE A 33 -11.41 7.24 -0.56
N ILE A 34 -11.91 6.28 -1.36
CA ILE A 34 -11.97 6.42 -2.82
C ILE A 34 -12.92 7.57 -3.21
N GLU A 35 -14.13 7.60 -2.66
CA GLU A 35 -15.11 8.64 -3.00
C GLU A 35 -14.66 10.04 -2.52
N GLN A 36 -14.08 10.14 -1.32
CA GLN A 36 -13.49 11.39 -0.85
C GLN A 36 -12.34 11.87 -1.74
N GLY A 37 -11.54 10.94 -2.28
CA GLY A 37 -10.54 11.26 -3.29
C GLY A 37 -11.15 11.86 -4.55
N TYR A 38 -12.25 11.31 -5.06
CA TYR A 38 -12.96 11.87 -6.22
C TYR A 38 -13.50 13.27 -5.97
N GLU A 39 -14.10 13.51 -4.80
CA GLU A 39 -14.61 14.83 -4.43
C GLU A 39 -13.49 15.87 -4.31
N LEU A 40 -12.37 15.49 -3.68
CA LEU A 40 -11.24 16.38 -3.46
C LEU A 40 -10.55 16.81 -4.75
N PHE A 41 -10.29 15.85 -5.65
CA PHE A 41 -9.55 16.10 -6.89
C PHE A 41 -10.44 16.42 -8.10
N ARG A 42 -11.77 16.26 -7.96
CA ARG A 42 -12.78 16.52 -9.01
C ARG A 42 -12.48 15.78 -10.32
N ASP A 43 -11.94 14.57 -10.21
CA ASP A 43 -11.52 13.74 -11.34
C ASP A 43 -12.26 12.39 -11.41
N GLY A 44 -13.34 12.25 -10.63
CA GLY A 44 -14.09 11.00 -10.47
C GLY A 44 -14.51 10.37 -11.79
N ASP A 45 -15.01 11.16 -12.75
CA ASP A 45 -15.47 10.64 -14.04
C ASP A 45 -14.34 9.98 -14.84
N LEU A 46 -13.17 10.63 -14.90
CA LEU A 46 -11.99 10.11 -15.59
C LEU A 46 -11.48 8.82 -14.92
N MET A 47 -11.40 8.81 -13.59
CA MET A 47 -10.89 7.67 -12.83
C MET A 47 -11.84 6.47 -12.87
N LYS A 48 -13.15 6.71 -12.78
CA LYS A 48 -14.20 5.69 -12.87
C LYS A 48 -14.25 5.09 -14.28
N ALA A 49 -14.16 5.92 -15.33
CA ALA A 49 -14.12 5.46 -16.73
C ALA A 49 -12.94 4.51 -17.01
N ASN A 50 -11.78 4.77 -16.40
CA ASN A 50 -10.58 3.96 -16.56
C ASN A 50 -10.40 2.86 -15.48
N LYS A 51 -11.37 2.71 -14.56
CA LYS A 51 -11.34 1.75 -13.44
C LYS A 51 -10.02 1.79 -12.64
N ILE A 52 -9.53 3.00 -12.37
CA ILE A 52 -8.23 3.21 -11.71
C ILE A 52 -8.25 2.74 -10.27
N PHE A 53 -9.29 3.10 -9.51
CA PHE A 53 -9.43 2.70 -8.11
C PHE A 53 -10.45 1.58 -7.98
N THR A 54 -10.11 0.58 -7.18
CA THR A 54 -10.97 -0.57 -6.88
C THR A 54 -10.89 -0.85 -5.39
N VAL A 55 -12.04 -1.18 -4.78
CA VAL A 55 -12.07 -1.62 -3.38
C VAL A 55 -11.44 -3.00 -3.28
N GLY A 56 -10.49 -3.18 -2.37
CA GLY A 56 -9.71 -4.39 -2.29
C GLY A 56 -9.03 -4.59 -0.95
N ASP A 57 -9.16 -5.81 -0.42
CA ASP A 57 -8.46 -6.25 0.78
C ASP A 57 -7.28 -7.14 0.39
N ILE A 58 -6.06 -6.72 0.74
CA ILE A 58 -4.85 -7.50 0.45
C ILE A 58 -4.74 -8.78 1.27
N PHE A 59 -5.56 -8.95 2.31
CA PHE A 59 -5.63 -10.17 3.10
C PHE A 59 -6.71 -11.13 2.59
N ASP A 60 -7.47 -10.76 1.55
CA ASP A 60 -8.42 -11.64 0.88
C ASP A 60 -7.77 -12.39 -0.29
N ASP A 61 -7.53 -13.69 -0.10
CA ASP A 61 -6.97 -14.59 -1.11
C ASP A 61 -7.77 -14.61 -2.43
N GLN A 62 -9.09 -14.41 -2.39
CA GLN A 62 -9.90 -14.38 -3.62
C GLN A 62 -9.63 -13.11 -4.40
N PHE A 63 -9.56 -11.97 -3.71
CA PHE A 63 -9.18 -10.70 -4.31
C PHE A 63 -7.76 -10.76 -4.89
N LEU A 64 -6.80 -11.34 -4.18
CA LEU A 64 -5.41 -11.46 -4.66
C LEU A 64 -5.30 -12.26 -5.97
N LYS A 65 -6.16 -13.27 -6.20
CA LYS A 65 -6.21 -14.01 -7.47
C LYS A 65 -6.68 -13.16 -8.66
N THR A 66 -7.35 -12.05 -8.40
CA THR A 66 -7.79 -11.11 -9.45
C THR A 66 -6.71 -10.10 -9.84
N ILE A 67 -5.61 -10.04 -9.08
CA ILE A 67 -4.52 -9.09 -9.31
C ILE A 67 -3.43 -9.76 -10.14
N GLU A 68 -3.09 -9.14 -11.27
CA GLU A 68 -1.91 -9.50 -12.04
C GLU A 68 -0.64 -8.83 -11.48
N PRO A 69 0.52 -9.50 -11.50
CA PRO A 69 1.77 -8.90 -11.05
C PRO A 69 2.15 -7.65 -11.87
N ALA A 70 2.45 -6.57 -11.17
CA ALA A 70 2.83 -5.29 -11.75
C ALA A 70 4.35 -5.16 -11.91
N ASP A 71 4.82 -4.33 -12.84
CA ASP A 71 6.25 -4.01 -12.93
C ASP A 71 6.75 -3.28 -11.69
N TYR A 72 5.94 -2.33 -11.21
CA TYR A 72 6.23 -1.51 -10.04
C TYR A 72 5.05 -1.51 -9.08
N LEU A 73 5.33 -1.65 -7.80
CA LEU A 73 4.34 -1.45 -6.73
C LEU A 73 4.67 -0.21 -5.93
N TYR A 74 3.63 0.55 -5.58
CA TYR A 74 3.73 1.65 -4.63
C TYR A 74 2.91 1.33 -3.38
N ALA A 75 3.56 1.28 -2.22
CA ALA A 75 2.95 1.03 -0.93
C ALA A 75 3.51 2.01 0.11
N SER A 76 2.70 2.98 0.53
CA SER A 76 3.12 4.09 1.39
C SER A 76 2.20 4.20 2.60
N SER A 77 2.75 4.65 3.72
CA SER A 77 2.04 4.79 5.01
C SER A 77 1.20 3.55 5.39
N PHE A 78 1.70 2.36 5.11
CA PHE A 78 0.93 1.12 5.19
C PHE A 78 1.54 0.07 6.12
N LEU A 79 2.77 -0.36 5.84
CA LEU A 79 3.40 -1.48 6.56
C LEU A 79 3.49 -1.22 8.07
N HIS A 80 3.81 0.02 8.46
CA HIS A 80 3.98 0.41 9.86
C HIS A 80 2.68 0.37 10.70
N LEU A 81 1.53 0.07 10.09
CA LEU A 81 0.25 -0.14 10.77
C LEU A 81 0.12 -1.54 11.37
N PHE A 82 1.00 -2.47 11.00
CA PHE A 82 0.92 -3.87 11.39
C PHE A 82 2.02 -4.26 12.39
N ASP A 83 1.83 -5.40 13.05
CA ASP A 83 2.84 -6.05 13.88
C ASP A 83 3.97 -6.66 13.03
N ALA A 84 5.05 -7.10 13.67
CA ALA A 84 6.24 -7.59 12.97
C ALA A 84 5.98 -8.85 12.11
N GLU A 85 5.10 -9.75 12.52
CA GLU A 85 4.80 -10.97 11.76
C GLU A 85 3.94 -10.65 10.55
N THR A 86 2.87 -9.89 10.76
CA THR A 86 1.98 -9.43 9.69
C THR A 86 2.75 -8.61 8.65
N GLN A 87 3.72 -7.78 9.05
CA GLN A 87 4.58 -7.06 8.11
C GLN A 87 5.36 -8.02 7.19
N LYS A 88 5.91 -9.11 7.72
CA LYS A 88 6.62 -10.11 6.91
C LYS A 88 5.70 -10.80 5.92
N ASP A 89 4.48 -11.12 6.32
CA ASP A 89 3.48 -11.74 5.43
C ASP A 89 3.07 -10.80 4.30
N VAL A 90 2.83 -9.52 4.62
CA VAL A 90 2.59 -8.50 3.61
C VAL A 90 3.80 -8.35 2.68
N CYS A 91 5.03 -8.34 3.20
CA CYS A 91 6.23 -8.24 2.35
C CYS A 91 6.36 -9.43 1.38
N ARG A 92 6.06 -10.65 1.84
CA ARG A 92 6.00 -11.86 0.99
C ARG A 92 4.93 -11.78 -0.08
N LEU A 93 3.78 -11.22 0.25
CA LEU A 93 2.71 -11.01 -0.70
C LEU A 93 3.13 -9.99 -1.77
N LEU A 94 3.65 -8.84 -1.35
CA LEU A 94 4.08 -7.78 -2.25
C LEU A 94 5.20 -8.25 -3.19
N SER A 95 6.13 -9.08 -2.70
CA SER A 95 7.21 -9.62 -3.53
C SER A 95 6.70 -10.55 -4.64
N ARG A 96 5.57 -11.24 -4.45
CA ARG A 96 4.93 -12.06 -5.48
C ARG A 96 4.16 -11.23 -6.52
N LEU A 97 3.70 -10.05 -6.12
CA LEU A 97 2.89 -9.15 -6.95
C LEU A 97 3.73 -8.12 -7.73
N VAL A 98 5.05 -8.14 -7.60
CA VAL A 98 5.97 -7.20 -8.25
C VAL A 98 7.00 -7.92 -9.10
N LYS A 99 7.32 -7.35 -10.27
CA LYS A 99 8.36 -7.90 -11.16
C LYS A 99 9.71 -7.19 -11.01
N ARG A 100 9.72 -5.90 -10.69
CA ARG A 100 10.95 -5.08 -10.68
C ARG A 100 11.24 -4.43 -9.34
N ALA A 101 10.36 -3.56 -8.87
CA ALA A 101 10.64 -2.78 -7.66
C ALA A 101 9.38 -2.33 -6.91
N ILE A 102 9.52 -2.26 -5.58
CA ILE A 102 8.52 -1.69 -4.68
C ILE A 102 9.06 -0.34 -4.20
N ALA A 103 8.22 0.69 -4.27
CA ALA A 103 8.53 2.03 -3.77
C ALA A 103 7.48 2.48 -2.75
N GLY A 104 7.85 3.44 -1.90
CA GLY A 104 6.93 4.03 -0.94
C GLY A 104 7.64 4.64 0.25
N ARG A 105 6.86 5.16 1.19
CA ARG A 105 7.36 5.74 2.44
C ARG A 105 6.69 5.05 3.61
N GLN A 106 7.42 4.71 4.65
CA GLN A 106 6.86 4.16 5.88
C GLN A 106 7.26 5.04 7.08
N VAL A 107 6.46 5.01 8.14
CA VAL A 107 6.84 5.66 9.41
C VAL A 107 7.79 4.73 10.15
N GLY A 108 9.04 5.14 10.28
CA GLY A 108 10.08 4.42 11.01
C GLY A 108 10.28 4.91 12.44
N ALA A 109 11.31 4.38 13.09
CA ALA A 109 11.83 4.81 14.38
C ALA A 109 13.36 4.71 14.37
N LEU A 110 14.06 5.58 15.12
CA LEU A 110 15.53 5.51 15.22
C LEU A 110 16.01 4.20 15.85
N VAL A 111 15.24 3.70 16.83
CA VAL A 111 15.43 2.40 17.45
C VAL A 111 14.17 1.57 17.16
N PRO A 112 14.30 0.32 16.67
CA PRO A 112 13.15 -0.52 16.37
C PRO A 112 12.25 -0.68 17.60
N ILE A 113 10.95 -0.48 17.42
CA ILE A 113 9.99 -0.52 18.53
C ILE A 113 8.64 -1.04 18.08
N GLU A 114 8.11 -1.99 18.84
CA GLU A 114 6.72 -2.43 18.73
C GLU A 114 5.87 -1.65 19.73
N LYS A 115 4.88 -0.92 19.23
CA LYS A 115 3.94 -0.16 20.07
C LYS A 115 2.57 -0.83 20.03
N SER A 116 2.05 -1.15 21.20
CA SER A 116 0.63 -1.48 21.33
C SER A 116 -0.19 -0.18 21.20
N ILE A 117 -1.05 -0.11 20.19
CA ILE A 117 -2.07 0.92 20.09
C ILE A 117 -3.41 0.33 20.50
N SER A 118 -4.03 0.98 21.48
CA SER A 118 -5.44 0.79 21.80
C SER A 118 -6.14 2.15 21.64
N SER A 119 -6.50 2.48 20.41
CA SER A 119 -7.33 3.65 20.12
C SER A 119 -8.75 3.21 19.73
N ARG A 120 -9.66 4.17 19.55
CA ARG A 120 -11.03 3.88 19.09
C ARG A 120 -11.05 3.35 17.65
N ILE A 121 -10.02 3.64 16.87
CA ILE A 121 -9.95 3.42 15.41
C ILE A 121 -8.97 2.29 15.06
N LEU A 122 -7.83 2.22 15.74
CA LEU A 122 -6.80 1.20 15.57
C LEU A 122 -6.62 0.42 16.86
N ARG A 123 -6.59 -0.91 16.76
CA ARG A 123 -6.25 -1.85 17.83
C ARG A 123 -5.20 -2.82 17.31
N GLY A 124 -4.15 -3.02 18.10
CA GLY A 124 -3.12 -4.01 17.77
C GLY A 124 -1.72 -3.50 18.07
N LYS A 125 -0.75 -4.25 17.58
CA LYS A 125 0.67 -3.91 17.67
C LYS A 125 1.10 -3.27 16.36
N MET A 126 1.97 -2.28 16.45
CA MET A 126 2.57 -1.62 15.30
C MET A 126 4.08 -1.66 15.46
N MET A 127 4.74 -2.39 14.57
CA MET A 127 6.20 -2.42 14.52
C MET A 127 6.73 -1.26 13.69
N ARG A 128 7.61 -0.45 14.28
CA ARG A 128 8.35 0.60 13.57
C ARG A 128 9.81 0.22 13.52
N HIS A 129 10.37 0.29 12.33
CA HIS A 129 11.72 -0.13 12.05
C HIS A 129 12.69 1.05 11.95
N SER A 130 13.95 0.80 12.31
CA SER A 130 15.08 1.61 11.81
C SER A 130 15.39 1.20 10.37
N PRO A 131 16.21 1.95 9.62
CA PRO A 131 16.62 1.52 8.28
C PRO A 131 17.20 0.11 8.24
N GLU A 132 18.01 -0.25 9.24
CA GLU A 132 18.68 -1.56 9.35
C GLU A 132 17.68 -2.67 9.64
N SER A 133 16.80 -2.50 10.63
CA SER A 133 15.81 -3.52 10.95
C SER A 133 14.72 -3.64 9.89
N PHE A 134 14.48 -2.59 9.11
CA PHE A 134 13.58 -2.64 7.96
C PHE A 134 14.18 -3.49 6.84
N ALA A 135 15.45 -3.27 6.51
CA ALA A 135 16.16 -4.09 5.54
C ALA A 135 16.22 -5.56 5.97
N GLN A 136 16.49 -5.83 7.25
CA GLN A 136 16.49 -7.18 7.80
C GLN A 136 15.12 -7.86 7.65
N MET A 137 14.02 -7.16 7.98
CA MET A 137 12.66 -7.69 7.83
C MET A 137 12.37 -8.12 6.37
N TRP A 138 12.76 -7.30 5.38
CA TRP A 138 12.60 -7.65 3.98
C TRP A 138 13.41 -8.90 3.60
N ASN A 139 14.67 -8.97 4.02
CA ASN A 139 15.52 -10.14 3.77
C ASN A 139 14.92 -11.42 4.39
N GLU A 140 14.40 -11.35 5.61
CA GLU A 140 13.73 -12.48 6.27
C GLU A 140 12.41 -12.87 5.59
N ALA A 141 11.67 -11.89 5.08
CA ALA A 141 10.41 -12.14 4.39
C ALA A 141 10.65 -12.82 3.03
N THR A 142 11.62 -12.35 2.25
CA THR A 142 11.83 -12.79 0.85
C THR A 142 12.94 -13.83 0.68
N GLY A 143 13.72 -14.11 1.72
CA GLY A 143 14.82 -15.08 1.67
C GLY A 143 16.14 -14.52 1.13
N GLY A 144 16.28 -13.19 1.06
CA GLY A 144 17.43 -12.50 0.44
C GLY A 144 17.25 -12.27 -1.05
#